data_AF-A0A7K8JK56-F1
#
_entry.id   AF-A0A7K8JK56-F1
#
_cell.length_a   1.000
_cell.length_b   1.000
_cell.length_c   1.000
_cell.angle_alpha   90.00
_cell.angle_beta   90.00
_cell.angle_gamma   90.00
#
_symmetry.space_group_name_H-M   'P 1'
#
loop_
_entity.id
_entity.type
_entity.pdbx_description
1 polymer ?
#
loop_
_entity_poly.entity_id
_entity_poly.type
_entity_poly.pdbx_seq_one_letter_code
_entity_poly.pdbx_strand_id
1 'polypeptide(L)' 'VTATDADEGLNGQVKYSYQTVSVKASKIFQLDEETGAITLMINLDFEEGTFYELEVQAHDGGELFDIAKVV' A
#
# COMPACT_ATOMS: atom_id res chain seq x y z
N VAL A 1 -6.29 1.71 -2.14
CA VAL A 1 -6.05 0.66 -3.16
C VAL A 1 -6.99 -0.49 -2.84
N THR A 2 -7.53 -1.20 -3.83
CA THR A 2 -8.47 -2.32 -3.56
C THR A 2 -8.16 -3.46 -4.52
N ALA A 3 -7.92 -4.64 -3.97
CA ALA A 3 -7.75 -5.91 -4.67
C ALA A 3 -8.81 -6.91 -4.17
N THR A 4 -9.29 -7.76 -5.06
CA THR A 4 -10.34 -8.76 -4.77
C THR A 4 -9.85 -10.13 -5.22
N ASP A 5 -9.78 -11.07 -4.29
CA ASP A 5 -9.54 -12.48 -4.55
C ASP A 5 -10.86 -13.27 -4.55
N ALA A 6 -10.98 -14.27 -5.42
CA ALA A 6 -12.21 -15.05 -5.61
C ALA A 6 -12.28 -16.31 -4.72
N ASP A 7 -11.20 -16.64 -4.01
CA ASP A 7 -11.12 -17.82 -3.15
C ASP A 7 -11.79 -17.58 -1.78
N GLU A 8 -12.34 -18.66 -1.21
CA GLU A 8 -12.95 -18.63 0.12
C GLU A 8 -11.92 -18.90 1.24
N GLY A 9 -12.07 -18.23 2.39
CA GLY A 9 -11.27 -18.47 3.59
C GLY A 9 -9.99 -17.64 3.65
N LEU A 10 -8.89 -18.21 4.18
CA LEU A 10 -7.60 -17.50 4.35
C LEU A 10 -6.98 -17.03 3.03
N ASN A 11 -7.33 -17.66 1.91
CA ASN A 11 -6.88 -17.27 0.57
C ASN A 11 -7.68 -16.08 0.01
N GLY A 12 -8.86 -15.79 0.56
CA GLY A 12 -9.64 -14.60 0.21
C GLY A 12 -9.28 -13.35 1.03
N GLN A 13 -8.44 -13.49 2.07
CA GLN A 13 -7.98 -12.36 2.88
C GLN A 13 -6.73 -11.74 2.27
N VAL A 14 -6.92 -10.66 1.54
CA VAL A 14 -5.85 -9.87 0.95
C VAL A 14 -5.28 -8.91 1.99
N LYS A 15 -3.97 -8.95 2.17
CA LYS A 15 -3.20 -8.01 2.99
C LYS A 15 -2.38 -7.08 2.13
N TYR A 16 -2.23 -5.84 2.57
CA TYR A 16 -1.51 -4.80 1.85
C TYR A 16 -0.22 -4.41 2.56
N SER A 17 0.88 -4.32 1.82
CA SER A 17 2.18 -3.88 2.34
C SER A 17 2.92 -3.00 1.33
N TYR A 18 3.97 -2.30 1.77
CA TYR A 18 4.81 -1.55 0.85
C TYR A 18 5.86 -2.47 0.22
N GLN A 19 5.84 -2.59 -1.11
CA GLN A 19 6.89 -3.26 -1.88
C GLN A 19 8.14 -2.38 -1.94
N THR A 20 7.96 -1.14 -2.38
CA THR A 20 9.01 -0.13 -2.50
C THR A 20 8.45 1.20 -2.03
N VAL A 21 9.13 1.83 -1.07
CA VAL A 21 8.75 3.15 -0.58
C VAL A 21 10.01 3.93 -0.21
N SER A 22 10.06 5.21 -0.60
CA SER A 22 11.17 6.07 -0.20
C SER A 22 11.12 6.35 1.31
N VAL A 23 12.28 6.56 1.94
CA VAL A 23 12.37 6.83 3.40
C VAL A 23 11.59 8.10 3.81
N LYS A 24 11.41 9.05 2.90
CA LYS A 24 10.56 10.22 3.13
C LYS A 24 9.08 9.83 3.07
N ALA A 25 8.68 9.12 2.01
CA ALA A 25 7.30 8.70 1.82
C ALA A 25 6.82 7.76 2.93
N SER A 26 7.67 6.86 3.47
CA SER A 26 7.30 5.97 4.58
C SER A 26 7.03 6.69 5.91
N LYS A 27 7.47 7.95 6.04
CA LYS A 27 7.17 8.82 7.19
C LYS A 27 5.94 9.69 6.96
N ILE A 28 5.56 9.90 5.70
CA ILE A 28 4.43 10.75 5.30
C ILE A 28 3.16 9.92 5.15
N PHE A 29 3.27 8.76 4.53
CA PHE A 29 2.15 7.89 4.19
C PHE A 29 2.12 6.67 5.11
N GLN A 30 0.92 6.32 5.55
CA GLN A 30 0.63 5.06 6.24
C GLN A 30 -0.33 4.24 5.39
N LEU A 31 0.01 2.97 5.20
CA LEU A 31 -0.84 1.99 4.55
C LEU A 31 -1.47 1.10 5.62
N ASP A 32 -2.79 1.00 5.59
CA ASP A 32 -3.55 0.07 6.39
C ASP A 32 -3.49 -1.33 5.76
N GLU A 33 -2.97 -2.31 6.52
CA GLU A 33 -2.72 -3.67 6.03
C GLU A 33 -4.01 -4.42 5.66
N GLU A 34 -5.13 -4.11 6.32
CA GLU A 34 -6.39 -4.85 6.12
C GLU A 34 -7.25 -4.23 5.01
N THR A 35 -7.26 -2.90 4.91
CA THR A 35 -8.14 -2.18 3.97
C THR A 35 -7.44 -1.68 2.72
N GLY A 36 -6.10 -1.59 2.73
CA GLY A 36 -5.32 -0.98 1.66
C GLY A 36 -5.51 0.55 1.57
N ALA A 37 -6.01 1.17 2.65
CA ALA A 37 -6.17 2.61 2.74
C ALA A 37 -4.82 3.28 2.96
N ILE A 38 -4.50 4.27 2.12
CA ILE A 38 -3.30 5.10 2.26
C ILE A 38 -3.73 6.42 2.89
N THR A 39 -3.18 6.72 4.06
CA THR A 39 -3.47 7.94 4.83
C THR A 39 -2.19 8.74 5.06
N LEU A 40 -2.35 10.03 5.39
CA LEU A 40 -1.24 10.92 5.69
C LEU A 40 -1.01 10.93 7.21
N MET A 41 0.20 10.58 7.63
CA MET A 41 0.66 10.74 9.03
C MET A 41 1.11 12.16 9.33
N ILE A 42 1.62 12.87 8.33
CA ILE A 42 2.00 14.28 8.43
C ILE A 42 1.45 15.07 7.26
N ASN A 43 1.28 16.38 7.46
CA ASN A 43 0.84 17.28 6.42
C ASN A 43 1.91 17.36 5.32
N LEU A 44 1.48 17.27 4.07
CA LEU A 44 2.33 17.51 2.91
C LEU A 44 2.54 19.01 2.76
N ASP A 45 3.81 19.42 2.76
CA ASP A 45 4.21 20.74 2.30
C ASP A 45 4.78 20.62 0.88
N PHE A 46 4.26 21.44 -0.04
CA PHE A 46 4.70 21.46 -1.43
C PHE A 46 6.16 21.88 -1.58
N GLU A 47 6.72 22.62 -0.63
CA GLU A 47 8.14 23.01 -0.63
C GLU A 47 9.08 21.84 -0.28
N GLU A 48 8.60 20.78 0.38
CA GLU A 48 9.41 19.64 0.80
C GLU A 48 9.47 18.49 -0.23
N GLY A 49 8.45 18.38 -1.09
CA GLY A 49 8.39 17.38 -2.14
C GLY A 49 7.16 17.52 -3.02
N THR A 50 7.37 17.55 -4.34
CA THR A 50 6.31 17.70 -5.34
C THR A 50 5.76 16.38 -5.85
N PHE A 51 6.45 15.26 -5.59
CA PHE A 51 6.09 13.94 -6.10
C PHE A 51 6.60 12.83 -5.16
N TYR A 52 5.75 11.84 -4.90
CA TYR A 52 6.07 10.68 -4.09
C TYR A 52 5.60 9.42 -4.81
N GLU A 53 6.52 8.49 -5.00
CA GLU A 53 6.23 7.19 -5.60
C GLU A 53 6.13 6.13 -4.51
N LEU A 54 5.01 5.40 -4.50
CA LEU A 54 4.73 4.31 -3.57
C LEU A 54 4.41 3.05 -4.40
N GLU A 55 5.09 1.94 -4.14
CA GLU A 55 4.66 0.64 -4.64
C GLU A 55 4.02 -0.15 -3.49
N VAL A 56 2.77 -0.51 -3.68
CA VAL A 56 1.97 -1.28 -2.72
C VAL A 56 1.77 -2.68 -3.27
N GLN A 57 2.08 -3.68 -2.45
CA GLN A 57 1.84 -5.09 -2.72
C GLN A 57 0.55 -5.51 -2.02
N ALA A 58 -0.32 -6.22 -2.74
CA ALA A 58 -1.46 -6.93 -2.18
C ALA A 58 -1.13 -8.43 -2.23
N HIS A 59 -1.15 -9.12 -1.09
CA HIS A 59 -0.83 -10.55 -1.02
C HIS A 59 -1.89 -11.33 -0.25
N ASP A 60 -2.15 -12.56 -0.66
CA ASP A 60 -3.07 -13.46 0.03
C ASP A 60 -2.34 -14.42 0.99
N GLY A 61 -3.10 -15.27 1.67
CA GLY A 61 -2.56 -16.35 2.51
C GLY A 61 -1.96 -17.53 1.74
N GLY A 62 -2.05 -17.53 0.40
CA GLY A 62 -1.56 -18.56 -0.52
C GLY A 62 -0.22 -18.21 -1.21
N GLU A 63 0.44 -17.13 -0.79
CA GLU A 63 1.68 -16.58 -1.37
C GLU A 63 1.53 -16.00 -2.79
N LEU A 64 0.30 -15.77 -3.25
CA LEU A 64 0.08 -14.97 -4.45
C LEU A 64 0.09 -13.49 -4.07
N PHE A 65 0.69 -12.68 -4.94
CA PHE A 65 0.72 -11.24 -4.75
C PHE A 65 0.63 -10.49 -6.07
N ASP A 66 0.05 -9.31 -6.01
CA ASP A 66 0.04 -8.32 -7.08
C ASP A 66 0.65 -6.99 -6.58
N ILE A 67 1.17 -6.19 -7.51
CA ILE A 67 1.87 -4.95 -7.20
C ILE A 67 1.22 -3.79 -7.93
N ALA A 68 0.86 -2.74 -7.18
CA ALA A 68 0.30 -1.51 -7.70
C ALA A 68 1.21 -0.33 -7.41
N LYS A 69 1.45 0.48 -8.45
CA LYS A 69 2.19 1.73 -8.35
C LYS A 69 1.23 2.90 -8.10
N VAL A 70 1.53 3.71 -7.08
CA VAL A 70 0.79 4.93 -6.73
C VAL A 70 1.72 6.12 -6.96
N VAL A 71 1.27 7.05 -7.80
CA VAL A 71 1.99 8.25 -8.28
C VAL A 71 1.15 9.49 -8.15
#